data_AF-C5IA02-F1
#
_entry.id   AF-C5IA02-F1
#
_cell.length_a   1.000
_cell.length_b   1.000
_cell.length_c   1.000
_cell.angle_alpha   90.00
_cell.angle_beta   90.00
_cell.angle_gamma   90.00
#
_symmetry.space_group_name_H-M   'P 1'
#
loop_
_entity.id
_entity.type
_entity.pdbx_description
1 polymer ?
#
loop_
_entity_poly.entity_id
_entity_poly.type
_entity_poly.pdbx_seq_one_letter_code
_entity_poly.pdbx_strand_id
1 'polypeptide(L)'
;HTGIAAASLLKIAREWAENGEKSGGRNMIIVGAGINHWYHNDLIYRAAITSLILTGSVGRNGAGLAHYVGQEKVVPLAPWTSIAMAQDWVKPSRLQNTPSFWYIHSDQWRYDRSFVDYFKPETGDNMPLHAADMNAKAARLGWLPFFPQFNDNPLRLAEAAKAAGAKTDDEIRGWLVSRLKSGETRFAIEDPDAEGNSPKVWFIWRGNAISASAKGHEFFLKHVLGAPNASCTAKEAAKGAVKDLVWHEKAPEGKMDLVVDLNFRMDTSALYSDIVLPA
;
A
#
# COMPACT_ATOMS: atom_id res chain seq x y z
N HIS A 1 -21.48 18.67 15.53
CA HIS A 1 -20.54 18.02 14.59
C HIS A 1 -21.28 17.39 13.41
N THR A 2 -22.15 16.38 13.62
CA THR A 2 -22.83 15.66 12.53
C THR A 2 -24.15 16.29 12.03
N GLY A 3 -24.71 17.27 12.75
CA GLY A 3 -26.02 17.86 12.45
C GLY A 3 -27.22 17.00 12.89
N ILE A 4 -27.00 15.80 13.45
CA ILE A 4 -28.06 14.92 13.96
C ILE A 4 -28.58 15.47 15.30
N ALA A 5 -29.90 15.50 15.48
CA ALA A 5 -30.53 15.94 16.72
C ALA A 5 -30.13 15.07 17.92
N ALA A 6 -29.80 15.70 19.05
CA ALA A 6 -29.35 15.00 20.26
C ALA A 6 -30.39 13.98 20.77
N ALA A 7 -31.68 14.31 20.67
CA ALA A 7 -32.77 13.42 21.07
C ALA A 7 -32.76 12.11 20.26
N SER A 8 -32.47 12.17 18.95
CA SER A 8 -32.37 11.00 18.08
C SER A 8 -31.18 10.13 18.47
N LEU A 9 -30.01 10.73 18.74
CA LEU A 9 -28.82 9.99 19.19
C LEU A 9 -29.07 9.27 20.51
N LEU A 10 -29.67 9.95 21.49
CA LEU A 10 -29.98 9.37 22.80
C LEU A 10 -31.01 8.23 22.69
N LYS A 11 -32.03 8.40 21.84
CA LYS A 11 -33.03 7.36 21.59
C LYS A 11 -32.38 6.11 21.02
N ILE A 12 -31.63 6.23 19.92
CA ILE A 12 -30.98 5.10 19.26
C ILE A 12 -29.96 4.42 20.19
N ALA A 13 -29.17 5.19 20.96
CA ALA A 13 -28.21 4.63 21.90
C ALA A 13 -28.89 3.79 23.01
N ARG A 14 -30.05 4.24 23.51
CA ARG A 14 -30.83 3.49 24.51
C ARG A 14 -31.46 2.24 23.91
N GLU A 15 -32.10 2.35 22.76
CA GLU A 15 -32.68 1.20 22.05
C GLU A 15 -31.61 0.16 21.69
N TRP A 16 -30.42 0.62 21.31
CA TRP A 16 -29.25 -0.23 21.05
C TRP A 16 -28.81 -1.00 22.31
N ALA A 17 -28.65 -0.29 23.43
CA ALA A 17 -28.27 -0.91 24.70
C ALA A 17 -29.32 -1.89 25.21
N GLU A 18 -30.60 -1.50 25.15
CA GLU A 18 -31.74 -2.31 25.57
C GLU A 18 -31.87 -3.59 24.74
N ASN A 19 -31.73 -3.50 23.41
CA ASN A 19 -31.70 -4.70 22.57
C ASN A 19 -30.49 -5.57 22.90
N GLY A 20 -29.31 -4.97 23.10
CA GLY A 20 -28.10 -5.68 23.51
C GLY A 20 -28.32 -6.49 24.79
N GLU A 21 -28.87 -5.87 25.83
CA GLU A 21 -29.21 -6.51 27.10
C GLU A 21 -30.24 -7.64 26.92
N LYS A 22 -31.39 -7.34 26.31
CA LYS A 22 -32.51 -8.29 26.20
C LYS A 22 -32.22 -9.50 25.32
N SER A 23 -31.38 -9.33 24.30
CA SER A 23 -31.09 -10.37 23.31
C SER A 23 -29.81 -11.16 23.60
N GLY A 24 -29.06 -10.81 24.65
CA GLY A 24 -27.73 -11.39 24.90
C GLY A 24 -26.69 -10.96 23.87
N GLY A 25 -26.81 -9.72 23.38
CA GLY A 25 -25.83 -9.07 22.49
C GLY A 25 -26.16 -9.10 21.01
N ARG A 26 -27.40 -9.32 20.58
CA ARG A 26 -27.77 -9.37 19.14
C ARG A 26 -27.96 -7.99 18.51
N ASN A 27 -26.91 -7.18 18.57
CA ASN A 27 -26.79 -5.95 17.80
C ASN A 27 -25.84 -6.15 16.62
N MET A 28 -26.18 -5.60 15.45
CA MET A 28 -25.34 -5.67 14.26
C MET A 28 -25.19 -4.29 13.63
N ILE A 29 -23.99 -3.98 13.15
CA ILE A 29 -23.76 -2.84 12.27
C ILE A 29 -23.25 -3.38 10.94
N ILE A 30 -23.98 -3.07 9.86
CA ILE A 30 -23.54 -3.33 8.50
C ILE A 30 -22.83 -2.07 7.99
N VAL A 31 -21.57 -2.21 7.58
CA VAL A 31 -20.74 -1.09 7.09
C VAL A 31 -20.09 -1.41 5.76
N GLY A 32 -19.70 -0.38 5.01
CA GLY A 32 -18.99 -0.54 3.75
C GLY A 32 -18.14 0.67 3.37
N ALA A 33 -17.89 0.82 2.07
CA ALA A 33 -16.99 1.83 1.51
C ALA A 33 -17.36 3.28 1.90
N GLY A 34 -18.64 3.57 2.15
CA GLY A 34 -19.12 4.92 2.52
C GLY A 34 -18.47 5.48 3.79
N ILE A 35 -17.97 4.62 4.68
CA ILE A 35 -17.15 5.03 5.83
C ILE A 35 -15.70 4.54 5.74
N ASN A 36 -15.42 3.47 4.95
CA ASN A 36 -14.08 2.89 4.85
C ASN A 36 -13.12 3.70 3.96
N HIS A 37 -13.63 4.47 3.00
CA HIS A 37 -12.81 5.23 2.04
C HIS A 37 -12.47 6.65 2.50
N TRP A 38 -12.68 6.95 3.80
CA TRP A 38 -12.22 8.18 4.41
C TRP A 38 -10.80 8.02 4.96
N TYR A 39 -10.03 9.11 4.98
CA TYR A 39 -8.67 9.11 5.56
C TYR A 39 -8.68 8.61 7.02
N HIS A 40 -9.65 9.09 7.81
CA HIS A 40 -9.88 8.66 9.20
C HIS A 40 -10.91 7.53 9.33
N ASN A 41 -10.93 6.58 8.40
CA ASN A 41 -11.82 5.43 8.48
C ASN A 41 -11.63 4.63 9.77
N ASP A 42 -10.40 4.57 10.29
CA ASP A 42 -10.06 3.91 11.54
C ASP A 42 -10.87 4.43 12.73
N LEU A 43 -11.03 5.75 12.85
CA LEU A 43 -11.82 6.38 13.89
C LEU A 43 -13.31 6.04 13.76
N ILE A 44 -13.84 6.04 12.53
CA ILE A 44 -15.25 5.72 12.26
C ILE A 44 -15.53 4.24 12.56
N TYR A 45 -14.65 3.34 12.13
CA TYR A 45 -14.74 1.90 12.41
C TYR A 45 -14.62 1.62 13.90
N ARG A 46 -13.65 2.25 14.59
CA ARG A 46 -13.48 2.10 16.04
C ARG A 46 -14.73 2.54 16.80
N ALA A 47 -15.38 3.64 16.40
CA ALA A 47 -16.64 4.05 17.03
C ALA A 47 -17.75 2.98 16.90
N ALA A 48 -17.92 2.40 15.72
CA ALA A 48 -18.88 1.31 15.48
C ALA A 48 -18.50 0.02 16.23
N ILE A 49 -17.22 -0.35 16.23
CA ILE A 49 -16.71 -1.52 16.95
C ILE A 49 -16.90 -1.35 18.46
N THR A 50 -16.64 -0.16 19.00
CA THR A 50 -16.82 0.12 20.43
C THR A 50 -18.27 -0.04 20.85
N SER A 51 -19.25 0.44 20.07
CA SER A 51 -20.67 0.26 20.43
C SER A 51 -21.11 -1.20 20.44
N LEU A 52 -20.51 -2.04 19.58
CA LEU A 52 -20.72 -3.49 19.56
C LEU A 52 -20.04 -4.20 20.73
N ILE A 53 -18.83 -3.77 21.13
CA ILE A 53 -18.13 -4.30 22.31
C ILE A 53 -18.93 -4.01 23.58
N LEU A 54 -19.43 -2.77 23.73
CA LEU A 54 -20.21 -2.36 24.90
C LEU A 54 -21.49 -3.17 25.10
N THR A 55 -22.07 -3.71 24.02
CA THR A 55 -23.27 -4.56 24.07
C THR A 55 -22.96 -6.06 23.96
N GLY A 56 -21.69 -6.48 24.05
CA GLY A 56 -21.31 -7.89 24.00
C GLY A 56 -21.66 -8.58 22.68
N SER A 57 -21.65 -7.83 21.58
CA SER A 57 -22.22 -8.27 20.30
C SER A 57 -21.24 -8.96 19.36
N VAL A 58 -19.94 -8.72 19.53
CA VAL A 58 -18.90 -9.37 18.72
C VAL A 58 -18.89 -10.87 19.01
N GLY A 59 -19.05 -11.70 17.97
CA GLY A 59 -19.03 -13.16 18.08
C GLY A 59 -20.38 -13.81 18.39
N ARG A 60 -21.49 -13.07 18.43
CA ARG A 60 -22.85 -13.63 18.56
C ARG A 60 -23.51 -13.84 17.20
N ASN A 61 -24.25 -14.94 17.04
CA ASN A 61 -25.02 -15.20 15.82
C ASN A 61 -26.07 -14.11 15.59
N GLY A 62 -26.10 -13.56 14.38
CA GLY A 62 -26.99 -12.43 14.03
C GLY A 62 -26.53 -11.08 14.60
N ALA A 63 -25.25 -10.95 14.97
CA ALA A 63 -24.69 -9.75 15.60
C ALA A 63 -23.30 -9.40 15.04
N GLY A 64 -22.71 -8.31 15.54
CA GLY A 64 -21.32 -7.93 15.29
C GLY A 64 -21.15 -6.89 14.19
N LEU A 65 -19.89 -6.69 13.78
CA LEU A 65 -19.56 -5.81 12.67
C LEU A 65 -19.60 -6.61 11.37
N ALA A 66 -20.55 -6.29 10.51
CA ALA A 66 -20.69 -6.89 9.19
C ALA A 66 -20.12 -5.92 8.14
N HIS A 67 -18.80 -5.99 7.95
CA HIS A 67 -18.07 -5.19 6.99
C HIS A 67 -18.15 -5.81 5.58
N TYR A 68 -18.64 -5.04 4.61
CA TYR A 68 -18.74 -5.46 3.21
C TYR A 68 -18.13 -4.41 2.27
N VAL A 69 -17.13 -4.84 1.49
CA VAL A 69 -16.46 -4.06 0.45
C VAL A 69 -16.31 -4.91 -0.82
N GLY A 70 -15.10 -5.26 -1.23
CA GLY A 70 -14.84 -6.24 -2.27
C GLY A 70 -14.97 -7.69 -1.79
N GLN A 71 -14.88 -8.62 -2.74
CA GLN A 71 -14.95 -10.06 -2.50
C GLN A 71 -13.59 -10.61 -2.05
N GLU A 72 -13.18 -10.30 -0.82
CA GLU A 72 -11.86 -10.65 -0.28
C GLU A 72 -11.76 -12.10 0.23
N LYS A 73 -12.88 -12.67 0.68
CA LYS A 73 -12.91 -13.99 1.33
C LYS A 73 -12.72 -15.13 0.33
N VAL A 74 -11.46 -15.50 0.08
CA VAL A 74 -11.09 -16.76 -0.57
C VAL A 74 -11.25 -17.89 0.45
N VAL A 75 -12.34 -18.64 0.38
CA VAL A 75 -12.66 -19.69 1.38
C VAL A 75 -11.53 -20.73 1.53
N PRO A 76 -10.95 -21.29 0.46
CA PRO A 76 -9.80 -22.20 0.57
C PRO A 76 -8.46 -21.45 0.52
N LEU A 77 -8.26 -20.45 1.40
CA LEU A 77 -7.10 -19.55 1.34
C LEU A 77 -5.75 -20.26 1.40
N ALA A 78 -5.59 -21.26 2.29
CA ALA A 78 -4.32 -21.95 2.49
C ALA A 78 -3.83 -22.71 1.22
N PRO A 79 -4.61 -23.63 0.62
CA PRO A 79 -4.18 -24.29 -0.61
C PRO A 79 -4.09 -23.33 -1.80
N TRP A 80 -4.99 -22.33 -1.87
CA TRP A 80 -4.91 -21.30 -2.91
C TRP A 80 -3.59 -20.52 -2.85
N THR A 81 -3.17 -20.10 -1.64
CA THR A 81 -1.91 -19.37 -1.43
C THR A 81 -0.72 -20.21 -1.83
N SER A 82 -0.75 -21.52 -1.53
CA SER A 82 0.34 -22.42 -1.88
C SER A 82 0.62 -22.42 -3.38
N ILE A 83 -0.45 -22.55 -4.19
CA ILE A 83 -0.36 -22.59 -5.66
C ILE A 83 -0.07 -21.19 -6.22
N ALA A 84 -0.85 -20.18 -5.80
CA ALA A 84 -0.77 -18.82 -6.36
C ALA A 84 0.60 -18.16 -6.15
N MET A 85 1.31 -18.56 -5.10
CA MET A 85 2.60 -17.99 -4.72
C MET A 85 3.78 -18.96 -4.90
N ALA A 86 3.55 -20.10 -5.59
CA ALA A 86 4.52 -21.17 -5.84
C ALA A 86 5.25 -21.68 -4.58
N GLN A 87 4.55 -21.67 -3.44
CA GLN A 87 5.12 -22.00 -2.14
C GLN A 87 5.37 -23.50 -1.95
N ASP A 88 4.84 -24.33 -2.83
CA ASP A 88 5.19 -25.74 -2.95
C ASP A 88 6.59 -25.97 -3.54
N TRP A 89 7.18 -24.96 -4.21
CA TRP A 89 8.54 -25.02 -4.78
C TRP A 89 9.56 -24.13 -4.05
N VAL A 90 9.19 -22.89 -3.74
CA VAL A 90 10.12 -21.89 -3.18
C VAL A 90 9.42 -21.00 -2.15
N LYS A 91 10.13 -20.68 -1.06
CA LYS A 91 9.67 -19.76 -0.03
C LYS A 91 10.82 -18.83 0.41
N PRO A 92 10.57 -17.56 0.74
CA PRO A 92 9.28 -16.84 0.69
C PRO A 92 9.01 -16.15 -0.67
N SER A 93 7.74 -15.91 -0.97
CA SER A 93 7.29 -15.14 -2.14
C SER A 93 7.38 -13.62 -1.88
N ARG A 94 7.56 -12.82 -2.94
CA ARG A 94 7.68 -11.36 -2.84
C ARG A 94 6.30 -10.68 -2.89
N LEU A 95 5.65 -10.60 -1.74
CA LEU A 95 4.38 -9.88 -1.59
C LEU A 95 4.62 -8.39 -1.36
N GLN A 96 3.82 -7.53 -2.00
CA GLN A 96 3.96 -6.08 -1.90
C GLN A 96 2.64 -5.39 -1.59
N ASN A 97 2.66 -4.44 -0.67
CA ASN A 97 1.51 -3.58 -0.43
C ASN A 97 1.43 -2.48 -1.51
N THR A 98 0.40 -2.56 -2.34
CA THR A 98 0.22 -1.76 -3.56
C THR A 98 0.09 -0.24 -3.30
N PRO A 99 -0.52 0.24 -2.19
CA PRO A 99 -0.59 1.68 -1.91
C PRO A 99 0.79 2.34 -1.79
N SER A 100 1.70 1.78 -0.99
CA SER A 100 3.07 2.29 -0.86
C SER A 100 3.85 2.16 -2.16
N PHE A 101 3.72 1.01 -2.82
CA PHE A 101 4.37 0.75 -4.10
C PHE A 101 4.06 1.83 -5.14
N TRP A 102 2.78 2.11 -5.35
CA TRP A 102 2.38 3.09 -6.36
C TRP A 102 2.53 4.52 -5.90
N TYR A 103 2.32 4.83 -4.62
CA TYR A 103 2.60 6.18 -4.11
C TYR A 103 4.05 6.60 -4.39
N ILE A 104 5.00 5.66 -4.22
CA ILE A 104 6.40 5.87 -4.53
C ILE A 104 6.66 5.85 -6.05
N HIS A 105 6.27 4.79 -6.76
CA HIS A 105 6.65 4.61 -8.17
C HIS A 105 5.86 5.46 -9.17
N SER A 106 4.72 6.03 -8.79
CA SER A 106 4.02 7.04 -9.61
C SER A 106 4.39 8.48 -9.26
N ASP A 107 5.39 8.66 -8.38
CA ASP A 107 5.89 9.95 -7.92
C ASP A 107 4.85 10.88 -7.28
N GLN A 108 3.71 10.33 -6.87
CA GLN A 108 2.68 11.09 -6.14
C GLN A 108 3.24 11.73 -4.86
N TRP A 109 4.22 11.08 -4.24
CA TRP A 109 4.93 11.62 -3.08
C TRP A 109 5.60 12.98 -3.33
N ARG A 110 5.97 13.31 -4.57
CA ARG A 110 6.62 14.59 -4.89
C ARG A 110 5.67 15.78 -4.79
N TYR A 111 4.37 15.52 -4.93
CA TYR A 111 3.29 16.50 -4.93
C TYR A 111 2.55 16.57 -3.60
N ASP A 112 2.88 15.68 -2.66
CA ASP A 112 2.29 15.64 -1.34
C ASP A 112 2.97 16.64 -0.40
N ARG A 113 2.23 17.05 0.63
CA ARG A 113 2.72 17.95 1.67
C ARG A 113 3.12 17.15 2.91
N SER A 114 3.71 17.83 3.88
CA SER A 114 3.94 17.21 5.18
C SER A 114 2.60 16.77 5.79
N PHE A 115 2.53 15.55 6.29
CA PHE A 115 1.31 15.07 6.93
C PHE A 115 1.00 15.84 8.23
N VAL A 116 1.96 16.59 8.77
CA VAL A 116 1.75 17.42 9.96
C VAL A 116 0.86 18.63 9.74
N ASP A 117 0.63 19.00 8.48
CA ASP A 117 -0.33 20.04 8.09
C ASP A 117 -1.76 19.67 8.48
N TYR A 118 -2.07 18.37 8.57
CA TYR A 118 -3.41 17.86 8.88
C TYR A 118 -3.43 16.81 10.00
N PHE A 119 -2.28 16.39 10.52
CA PHE A 119 -2.15 15.48 11.66
C PHE A 119 -0.98 15.88 12.56
N LYS A 120 -1.24 16.37 13.78
CA LYS A 120 -0.15 16.69 14.72
C LYS A 120 0.25 15.44 15.52
N PRO A 121 1.46 14.88 15.33
CA PRO A 121 1.92 13.76 16.14
C PRO A 121 2.07 14.19 17.60
N GLU A 122 1.50 13.41 18.52
CA GLU A 122 1.58 13.66 19.96
C GLU A 122 2.94 13.25 20.57
N THR A 123 3.74 12.48 19.84
CA THR A 123 5.04 11.96 20.30
C THR A 123 6.14 12.11 19.24
N GLY A 124 7.31 12.58 19.69
CA GLY A 124 8.61 12.35 19.05
C GLY A 124 9.20 13.49 18.23
N ASP A 125 10.31 14.07 18.71
CA ASP A 125 11.16 15.04 17.99
C ASP A 125 11.83 14.45 16.72
N ASN A 126 11.74 13.13 16.52
CA ASN A 126 12.45 12.36 15.47
C ASN A 126 11.53 11.57 14.53
N MET A 127 10.24 11.89 14.45
CA MET A 127 9.34 11.30 13.46
C MET A 127 9.55 11.98 12.11
N PRO A 128 9.72 11.24 10.99
CA PRO A 128 9.68 11.85 9.67
C PRO A 128 8.41 12.68 9.48
N LEU A 129 8.48 13.76 8.69
CA LEU A 129 7.34 14.67 8.52
C LEU A 129 6.57 14.39 7.22
N HIS A 130 7.10 13.53 6.36
CA HIS A 130 6.53 13.18 5.07
C HIS A 130 6.17 11.69 5.01
N ALA A 131 5.08 11.35 4.33
CA ALA A 131 4.63 9.97 4.23
C ALA A 131 5.63 9.07 3.48
N ALA A 132 6.36 9.63 2.51
CA ALA A 132 7.43 8.92 1.81
C ALA A 132 8.57 8.48 2.75
N ASP A 133 9.08 9.38 3.59
CA ASP A 133 10.12 9.05 4.57
C ASP A 133 9.62 8.01 5.58
N MET A 134 8.35 8.09 5.99
CA MET A 134 7.74 7.06 6.83
C MET A 134 7.72 5.69 6.15
N ASN A 135 7.45 5.64 4.84
CA ASN A 135 7.51 4.40 4.08
C ASN A 135 8.94 3.87 3.98
N ALA A 136 9.93 4.72 3.71
CA ALA A 136 11.34 4.32 3.67
C ALA A 136 11.80 3.76 5.04
N LYS A 137 11.44 4.45 6.13
CA LYS A 137 11.66 3.98 7.50
C LYS A 137 10.95 2.66 7.80
N ALA A 138 9.70 2.50 7.38
CA ALA A 138 8.97 1.26 7.61
C ALA A 138 9.57 0.08 6.83
N ALA A 139 10.02 0.32 5.59
CA ALA A 139 10.69 -0.69 4.78
C ALA A 139 12.03 -1.12 5.39
N ARG A 140 12.89 -0.16 5.77
CA ARG A 140 14.23 -0.47 6.35
C ARG A 140 14.14 -1.22 7.69
N LEU A 141 13.08 -0.96 8.46
CA LEU A 141 12.82 -1.62 9.75
C LEU A 141 12.07 -2.95 9.61
N GLY A 142 11.75 -3.38 8.39
CA GLY A 142 11.03 -4.63 8.12
C GLY A 142 9.55 -4.61 8.52
N TRP A 143 8.95 -3.43 8.68
CA TRP A 143 7.53 -3.27 9.00
C TRP A 143 6.65 -3.40 7.75
N LEU A 144 7.18 -2.97 6.60
CA LEU A 144 6.53 -3.08 5.29
C LEU A 144 7.47 -3.75 4.28
N PRO A 145 6.95 -4.53 3.32
CA PRO A 145 7.73 -4.92 2.15
C PRO A 145 7.96 -3.72 1.22
N PHE A 146 9.02 -3.80 0.41
CA PHE A 146 9.18 -2.92 -0.74
C PHE A 146 10.01 -3.60 -1.84
N PHE A 147 9.57 -3.45 -3.08
CA PHE A 147 10.26 -3.98 -4.26
C PHE A 147 10.30 -2.91 -5.38
N PRO A 148 11.39 -2.80 -6.16
CA PRO A 148 12.71 -3.43 -5.97
C PRO A 148 13.28 -3.25 -4.55
N GLN A 149 13.99 -4.26 -4.03
CA GLN A 149 14.34 -4.28 -2.61
C GLN A 149 15.59 -3.42 -2.33
N PHE A 150 16.60 -3.58 -3.18
CA PHE A 150 17.88 -2.89 -3.10
C PHE A 150 18.20 -2.24 -4.44
N ASN A 151 19.11 -1.29 -4.43
CA ASN A 151 19.72 -0.75 -5.65
C ASN A 151 20.69 -1.72 -6.34
N ASP A 152 21.02 -2.83 -5.69
CA ASP A 152 21.75 -3.96 -6.26
C ASP A 152 20.79 -5.02 -6.80
N ASN A 153 21.20 -5.72 -7.87
CA ASN A 153 20.46 -6.87 -8.37
C ASN A 153 20.54 -8.03 -7.35
N PRO A 154 19.41 -8.46 -6.75
CA PRO A 154 19.43 -9.46 -5.68
C PRO A 154 19.89 -10.85 -6.14
N LEU A 155 19.89 -11.13 -7.45
CA LEU A 155 20.42 -12.38 -8.01
C LEU A 155 21.95 -12.43 -7.97
N ARG A 156 22.62 -11.27 -7.91
CA ARG A 156 24.08 -11.15 -7.92
C ARG A 156 24.67 -10.96 -6.52
N LEU A 157 23.87 -10.56 -5.55
CA LEU A 157 24.35 -10.30 -4.18
C LEU A 157 24.98 -11.52 -3.52
N ALA A 158 24.38 -12.71 -3.68
CA ALA A 158 24.93 -13.93 -3.12
C ALA A 158 26.26 -14.34 -3.78
N GLU A 159 26.40 -14.13 -5.09
CA GLU A 159 27.65 -14.37 -5.82
C GLU A 159 28.74 -13.40 -5.37
N ALA A 160 28.42 -12.11 -5.22
CA ALA A 160 29.32 -11.08 -4.74
C ALA A 160 29.80 -11.34 -3.30
N ALA A 161 28.90 -11.77 -2.42
CA ALA A 161 29.26 -12.14 -1.05
C ALA A 161 30.24 -13.32 -1.01
N LYS A 162 30.02 -14.35 -1.84
CA LYS A 162 30.92 -15.50 -1.95
C LYS A 162 32.29 -15.11 -2.52
N ALA A 163 32.32 -14.24 -3.53
CA ALA A 163 33.56 -13.69 -4.07
C ALA A 163 34.35 -12.86 -3.03
N ALA A 164 33.64 -12.21 -2.10
CA ALA A 164 34.22 -11.50 -0.95
C ALA A 164 34.62 -12.43 0.22
N GLY A 165 34.51 -13.75 0.05
CA GLY A 165 34.99 -14.74 1.01
C GLY A 165 33.93 -15.34 1.94
N ALA A 166 32.65 -14.97 1.82
CA ALA A 166 31.57 -15.60 2.57
C ALA A 166 31.35 -17.06 2.12
N LYS A 167 31.30 -17.99 3.06
CA LYS A 167 31.16 -19.45 2.81
C LYS A 167 29.84 -20.01 3.34
N THR A 168 29.18 -19.30 4.26
CA THR A 168 27.93 -19.71 4.90
C THR A 168 26.81 -18.68 4.70
N ASP A 169 25.55 -19.10 4.91
CA ASP A 169 24.39 -18.20 4.82
C ASP A 169 24.42 -17.07 5.86
N ASP A 170 25.01 -17.31 7.05
CA ASP A 170 25.21 -16.28 8.07
C ASP A 170 26.24 -15.24 7.63
N GLU A 171 27.34 -15.67 7.01
CA GLU A 171 28.36 -14.75 6.47
C GLU A 171 27.83 -13.94 5.28
N ILE A 172 27.01 -14.55 4.40
CA ILE A 172 26.36 -13.83 3.30
C ILE A 172 25.40 -12.76 3.85
N ARG A 173 24.59 -13.11 4.85
CA ARG A 173 23.71 -12.13 5.52
C ARG A 173 24.51 -11.04 6.22
N GLY A 174 25.57 -11.40 6.94
CA GLY A 174 26.46 -10.44 7.60
C GLY A 174 27.10 -9.46 6.63
N TRP A 175 27.55 -9.95 5.47
CA TRP A 175 28.12 -9.14 4.38
C TRP A 175 27.09 -8.17 3.78
N LEU A 176 25.85 -8.61 3.55
CA LEU A 176 24.79 -7.72 3.08
C LEU A 176 24.47 -6.64 4.13
N VAL A 177 24.37 -7.03 5.40
CA VAL A 177 24.13 -6.08 6.51
C VAL A 177 25.26 -5.07 6.65
N SER A 178 26.53 -5.47 6.45
CA SER A 178 27.65 -4.52 6.50
C SER A 178 27.59 -3.51 5.36
N ARG A 179 27.22 -3.95 4.14
CA ARG A 179 27.01 -3.05 2.99
C ARG A 179 25.84 -2.08 3.18
N LEU A 180 24.74 -2.54 3.75
CA LEU A 180 23.60 -1.68 4.10
C LEU A 180 23.99 -0.63 5.14
N LYS A 181 24.84 -0.99 6.11
CA LYS A 181 25.35 -0.05 7.12
C LYS A 181 26.39 0.93 6.56
N SER A 182 27.22 0.51 5.60
CA SER A 182 28.21 1.38 4.97
C SER A 182 27.62 2.29 3.89
N GLY A 183 26.45 1.94 3.37
CA GLY A 183 25.78 2.66 2.27
C GLY A 183 26.22 2.21 0.87
N GLU A 184 27.08 1.18 0.77
CA GLU A 184 27.44 0.55 -0.52
C GLU A 184 26.22 -0.07 -1.22
N THR A 185 25.31 -0.63 -0.42
CA THR A 185 23.99 -1.09 -0.85
C THR A 185 22.96 -0.26 -0.09
N ARG A 186 21.89 0.16 -0.76
CA ARG A 186 20.78 0.93 -0.18
C ARG A 186 19.46 0.27 -0.50
N PHE A 187 18.44 0.54 0.32
CA PHE A 187 17.08 0.13 -0.04
C PHE A 187 16.62 0.95 -1.24
N ALA A 188 16.03 0.31 -2.25
CA ALA A 188 15.66 1.01 -3.49
C ALA A 188 14.63 2.13 -3.25
N ILE A 189 13.81 2.00 -2.19
CA ILE A 189 12.84 3.04 -1.79
C ILE A 189 13.50 4.35 -1.37
N GLU A 190 14.77 4.35 -0.97
CA GLU A 190 15.51 5.57 -0.59
C GLU A 190 15.94 6.37 -1.81
N ASP A 191 15.94 5.78 -3.00
CA ASP A 191 16.21 6.47 -4.28
C ASP A 191 15.37 5.84 -5.41
N PRO A 192 14.03 5.98 -5.35
CA PRO A 192 13.12 5.26 -6.25
C PRO A 192 13.15 5.77 -7.69
N ASP A 193 13.79 6.93 -7.91
CA ASP A 193 13.95 7.59 -9.20
C ASP A 193 15.29 7.24 -9.88
N ALA A 194 16.22 6.61 -9.15
CA ALA A 194 17.46 6.14 -9.74
C ALA A 194 17.25 4.98 -10.73
N GLU A 195 18.19 4.87 -11.67
CA GLU A 195 18.23 3.79 -12.64
C GLU A 195 18.22 2.42 -11.93
N GLY A 196 17.32 1.53 -12.36
CA GLY A 196 17.17 0.19 -11.78
C GLY A 196 16.31 0.08 -10.53
N ASN A 197 15.89 1.21 -9.92
CA ASN A 197 15.10 1.20 -8.67
C ASN A 197 13.58 1.26 -8.87
N SER A 198 13.12 1.28 -10.13
CA SER A 198 11.71 1.26 -10.50
C SER A 198 11.30 -0.06 -11.16
N PRO A 199 10.02 -0.47 -11.06
CA PRO A 199 9.52 -1.63 -11.80
C PRO A 199 9.56 -1.37 -13.31
N LYS A 200 9.97 -2.39 -14.07
CA LYS A 200 10.12 -2.30 -15.52
C LYS A 200 9.07 -3.04 -16.34
N VAL A 201 8.45 -4.05 -15.74
CA VAL A 201 7.41 -4.84 -16.40
C VAL A 201 6.20 -4.92 -15.50
N TRP A 202 5.03 -4.64 -16.06
CA TRP A 202 3.76 -4.74 -15.35
C TRP A 202 2.76 -5.61 -16.12
N PHE A 203 2.37 -6.71 -15.49
CA PHE A 203 1.24 -7.52 -15.95
C PHE A 203 -0.04 -7.08 -15.27
N ILE A 204 -1.06 -6.81 -16.07
CA ILE A 204 -2.42 -6.49 -15.64
C ILE A 204 -3.32 -7.62 -16.16
N TRP A 205 -4.05 -8.27 -15.26
CA TRP A 205 -5.04 -9.26 -15.64
C TRP A 205 -6.21 -9.21 -14.66
N ARG A 206 -7.42 -9.51 -15.15
CA ARG A 206 -8.65 -9.54 -14.34
C ARG A 206 -8.95 -8.21 -13.64
N GLY A 207 -8.56 -7.08 -14.24
CA GLY A 207 -8.83 -5.75 -13.69
C GLY A 207 -8.51 -4.62 -14.67
N ASN A 208 -9.10 -3.45 -14.41
CA ASN A 208 -8.82 -2.21 -15.14
C ASN A 208 -7.98 -1.28 -14.25
N ALA A 209 -6.72 -1.66 -13.98
CA ALA A 209 -5.92 -1.01 -12.96
C ALA A 209 -5.67 0.49 -13.24
N ILE A 210 -5.35 0.86 -14.48
CA ILE A 210 -4.90 2.21 -14.85
C ILE A 210 -5.99 3.27 -14.65
N SER A 211 -7.27 2.92 -14.83
CA SER A 211 -8.38 3.88 -14.72
C SER A 211 -9.32 3.63 -13.54
N ALA A 212 -9.44 2.39 -13.03
CA ALA A 212 -10.37 2.10 -11.95
C ALA A 212 -9.70 2.17 -10.56
N SER A 213 -8.56 1.49 -10.38
CA SER A 213 -7.97 1.32 -9.04
C SER A 213 -6.77 2.23 -8.77
N ALA A 214 -6.07 2.71 -9.80
CA ALA A 214 -4.97 3.65 -9.70
C ALA A 214 -5.47 5.05 -9.32
N LYS A 215 -5.24 5.45 -8.07
CA LYS A 215 -5.52 6.82 -7.61
C LYS A 215 -4.39 7.72 -8.10
N GLY A 216 -4.71 8.95 -8.48
CA GLY A 216 -3.74 9.84 -9.11
C GLY A 216 -3.46 9.47 -10.57
N HIS A 217 -4.53 9.30 -11.38
CA HIS A 217 -4.46 8.84 -12.76
C HIS A 217 -3.42 9.60 -13.61
N GLU A 218 -3.41 10.94 -13.56
CA GLU A 218 -2.45 11.75 -14.33
C GLU A 218 -1.00 11.53 -13.91
N PHE A 219 -0.74 11.24 -12.63
CA PHE A 219 0.61 10.90 -12.17
C PHE A 219 1.04 9.53 -12.70
N PHE A 220 0.12 8.56 -12.76
CA PHE A 220 0.36 7.27 -13.42
C PHE A 220 0.68 7.44 -14.90
N LEU A 221 -0.13 8.22 -15.63
CA LEU A 221 0.11 8.48 -17.04
C LEU A 221 1.49 9.10 -17.26
N LYS A 222 1.89 10.08 -16.44
CA LYS A 222 3.19 10.76 -16.55
C LYS A 222 4.37 9.87 -16.12
N HIS A 223 4.38 9.43 -14.88
CA HIS A 223 5.56 8.82 -14.25
C HIS A 223 5.67 7.32 -14.47
N VAL A 224 4.54 6.61 -14.55
CA VAL A 224 4.55 5.15 -14.75
C VAL A 224 4.58 4.81 -16.23
N LEU A 225 3.67 5.39 -17.02
CA LEU A 225 3.48 5.03 -18.44
C LEU A 225 4.24 5.92 -19.42
N GLY A 226 4.55 7.17 -19.06
CA GLY A 226 5.17 8.12 -19.98
C GLY A 226 4.24 8.53 -21.13
N ALA A 227 2.92 8.54 -20.89
CA ALA A 227 1.94 8.88 -21.91
C ALA A 227 2.10 10.36 -22.34
N PRO A 228 2.12 10.65 -23.66
CA PRO A 228 2.44 11.99 -24.18
C PRO A 228 1.41 13.07 -23.78
N ASN A 229 0.23 12.66 -23.33
CA ASN A 229 -0.90 13.54 -23.03
C ASN A 229 -1.18 13.66 -21.52
N ALA A 230 -0.24 13.23 -20.68
CA ALA A 230 -0.41 13.30 -19.23
C ALA A 230 -0.55 14.77 -18.78
N SER A 231 -1.71 15.12 -18.22
CA SER A 231 -2.09 16.50 -17.90
C SER A 231 -1.89 16.81 -16.42
N CYS A 232 -0.74 16.39 -15.88
CA CYS A 232 -0.38 16.66 -14.48
C CYS A 232 0.02 18.13 -14.29
N THR A 233 -0.88 18.94 -13.72
CA THR A 233 -0.67 20.38 -13.44
C THR A 233 -0.31 20.68 -11.98
N ALA A 234 -0.29 19.66 -11.13
CA ALA A 234 0.10 19.81 -9.72
C ALA A 234 1.54 20.30 -9.61
N LYS A 235 1.79 21.20 -8.65
CA LYS A 235 3.15 21.65 -8.33
C LYS A 235 3.76 20.70 -7.31
N GLU A 236 5.03 20.36 -7.52
CA GLU A 236 5.80 19.61 -6.53
C GLU A 236 5.89 20.41 -5.22
N ALA A 237 5.67 19.73 -4.10
CA ALA A 237 5.59 20.33 -2.76
C ALA A 237 6.51 19.65 -1.74
N ALA A 238 7.10 18.51 -2.10
CA ALA A 238 7.88 17.69 -1.17
C ALA A 238 9.36 18.09 -1.06
N LYS A 239 9.87 18.95 -1.96
CA LYS A 239 11.27 19.41 -1.97
C LYS A 239 11.62 20.09 -0.64
N GLY A 240 12.64 19.57 0.04
CA GLY A 240 13.09 20.06 1.35
C GLY A 240 12.26 19.55 2.54
N ALA A 241 11.08 18.97 2.32
CA ALA A 241 10.28 18.31 3.36
C ALA A 241 10.69 16.85 3.56
N VAL A 242 11.08 16.17 2.47
CA VAL A 242 11.55 14.79 2.43
C VAL A 242 13.05 14.74 2.78
N LYS A 243 13.45 13.78 3.62
CA LYS A 243 14.82 13.65 4.13
C LYS A 243 15.47 12.30 3.87
N ASP A 244 14.69 11.22 3.86
CA ASP A 244 15.17 9.85 3.72
C ASP A 244 15.21 9.41 2.24
N LEU A 245 14.45 10.08 1.35
CA LEU A 245 14.50 9.84 -0.09
C LEU A 245 15.40 10.85 -0.82
N VAL A 246 16.12 10.36 -1.83
CA VAL A 246 16.92 11.18 -2.75
C VAL A 246 16.00 12.01 -3.65
N TRP A 247 16.23 13.32 -3.69
CA TRP A 247 15.54 14.24 -4.57
C TRP A 247 16.28 14.43 -5.88
N HIS A 248 15.65 14.05 -7.00
CA HIS A 248 16.10 14.38 -8.35
C HIS A 248 15.34 15.62 -8.85
N GLU A 249 16.05 16.63 -9.37
CA GLU A 249 15.42 17.88 -9.85
C GLU A 249 14.43 17.64 -10.99
N LYS A 250 14.69 16.64 -11.83
CA LYS A 250 13.75 16.15 -12.84
C LYS A 250 13.35 14.73 -12.48
N ALA A 251 12.09 14.55 -12.14
CA ALA A 251 11.51 13.23 -11.97
C ALA A 251 11.56 12.45 -13.30
N PRO A 252 11.83 11.14 -13.27
CA PRO A 252 11.69 10.30 -14.45
C PRO A 252 10.21 10.20 -14.88
N GLU A 253 10.02 10.03 -16.19
CA GLU A 253 8.73 9.79 -16.84
C GLU A 253 8.81 8.45 -17.56
N GLY A 254 7.71 7.70 -17.61
CA GLY A 254 7.68 6.37 -18.23
C GLY A 254 8.63 5.38 -17.57
N LYS A 255 8.44 5.11 -16.27
CA LYS A 255 9.26 4.14 -15.53
C LYS A 255 9.12 2.71 -16.05
N MET A 256 7.96 2.35 -16.61
CA MET A 256 7.72 1.03 -17.20
C MET A 256 8.35 0.92 -18.59
N ASP A 257 9.01 -0.21 -18.83
CA ASP A 257 9.53 -0.56 -20.15
C ASP A 257 8.53 -1.44 -20.94
N LEU A 258 7.64 -2.17 -20.23
CA LEU A 258 6.61 -3.01 -20.83
C LEU A 258 5.36 -3.16 -19.94
N VAL A 259 4.20 -2.87 -20.50
CA VAL A 259 2.88 -3.13 -19.89
C VAL A 259 2.12 -4.16 -20.72
N VAL A 260 1.71 -5.25 -20.07
CA VAL A 260 0.97 -6.35 -20.68
C VAL A 260 -0.38 -6.47 -20.02
N ASP A 261 -1.46 -6.38 -20.80
CA ASP A 261 -2.84 -6.53 -20.32
C ASP A 261 -3.48 -7.80 -20.87
N LEU A 262 -4.14 -8.56 -20.00
CA LEU A 262 -4.89 -9.78 -20.33
C LEU A 262 -6.37 -9.52 -20.09
N ASN A 263 -7.16 -9.46 -21.17
CA ASN A 263 -8.54 -8.98 -21.10
C ASN A 263 -9.43 -9.54 -22.24
N PHE A 264 -10.72 -9.66 -21.96
CA PHE A 264 -11.74 -10.02 -22.97
C PHE A 264 -12.32 -8.81 -23.69
N ARG A 265 -12.06 -7.59 -23.21
CA ARG A 265 -12.56 -6.34 -23.79
C ARG A 265 -11.45 -5.28 -23.78
N MET A 266 -11.51 -4.36 -24.74
CA MET A 266 -10.64 -3.19 -24.80
C MET A 266 -11.07 -2.15 -23.75
N ASP A 267 -10.63 -2.33 -22.51
CA ASP A 267 -10.80 -1.32 -21.46
C ASP A 267 -9.65 -0.29 -21.46
N THR A 268 -9.68 0.64 -20.49
CA THR A 268 -8.65 1.67 -20.42
C THR A 268 -7.26 1.11 -20.16
N SER A 269 -7.13 0.03 -19.38
CA SER A 269 -5.81 -0.56 -19.14
C SER A 269 -5.28 -1.20 -20.42
N ALA A 270 -6.14 -1.92 -21.17
CA ALA A 270 -5.80 -2.45 -22.49
C ALA A 270 -5.38 -1.35 -23.47
N LEU A 271 -6.08 -0.21 -23.48
CA LEU A 271 -5.80 0.92 -24.37
C LEU A 271 -4.42 1.57 -24.13
N TYR A 272 -3.94 1.53 -22.89
CA TYR A 272 -2.64 2.09 -22.48
C TYR A 272 -1.52 1.03 -22.39
N SER A 273 -1.79 -0.22 -22.78
CA SER A 273 -0.80 -1.30 -22.71
C SER A 273 -0.06 -1.48 -24.03
N ASP A 274 1.19 -1.92 -23.95
CA ASP A 274 2.01 -2.21 -25.13
C ASP A 274 1.58 -3.52 -25.81
N ILE A 275 1.17 -4.50 -25.00
CA ILE A 275 0.67 -5.79 -25.46
C ILE A 275 -0.69 -6.06 -24.81
N VAL A 276 -1.67 -6.40 -25.64
CA VAL A 276 -2.98 -6.89 -25.21
C VAL A 276 -3.13 -8.35 -25.62
N LEU A 277 -3.36 -9.22 -24.64
CA LEU A 277 -3.58 -10.64 -24.85
C LEU A 277 -5.06 -10.95 -24.61
N PRO A 278 -5.77 -11.58 -25.57
CA PRO A 278 -7.16 -11.96 -25.38
C PRO A 278 -7.25 -13.08 -24.32
N ALA A 279 -8.11 -12.89 -23.32
CA ALA A 279 -8.30 -13.83 -22.19
C ALA A 279 -9.77 -13.95 -21.79
#